data_AF-A0A9D5K4T1-F1
#
_entry.id   AF-A0A9D5K4T1-F1
#
_cell.length_a   1.000
_cell.length_b   1.000
_cell.length_c   1.000
_cell.angle_alpha   90.00
_cell.angle_beta   90.00
_cell.angle_gamma   90.00
#
_symmetry.space_group_name_H-M   'P 1'
#
loop_
_entity.id
_entity.type
_entity.pdbx_description
1 polymer ?
#
loop_
_entity_poly.entity_id
_entity_poly.type
_entity_poly.pdbx_seq_one_letter_code
_entity_poly.pdbx_strand_id
1 'polypeptide(L)'
;MKIEIYEKGIFQIIRFSGPVKAIAQLEELQALIELYLRHGRVNIAVIFTDTSYLYSGAIAVLVQCYKKTSEKGGRLCIVEPNRDLLALLEQMNIPSVIDVFDSEDALPTFERGDTSTEDKVKDSPD
;
A
#
# COMPACT_ATOMS: atom_id res chain seq x y z
N MET A 1 5.80 0.06 20.15
CA MET A 1 5.26 0.27 18.80
C MET A 1 4.97 1.74 18.67
N LYS A 2 5.48 2.36 17.61
CA LYS A 2 5.20 3.76 17.28
C LYS A 2 4.58 3.77 15.89
N ILE A 3 3.44 4.43 15.75
CA ILE A 3 2.75 4.56 14.47
C ILE A 3 2.96 5.99 14.04
N GLU A 4 3.55 6.16 12.86
CA GLU A 4 3.82 7.46 12.28
C GLU A 4 2.97 7.56 11.02
N ILE A 5 2.07 8.54 11.02
CA ILE A 5 1.16 8.76 9.89
C ILE A 5 1.49 10.12 9.31
N TYR A 6 1.78 10.14 8.02
CA TYR A 6 2.14 11.34 7.30
C TYR A 6 1.70 11.23 5.84
N GLU A 7 1.38 12.37 5.25
CA GLU A 7 0.97 12.43 3.84
C GLU A 7 2.20 12.62 2.95
N LYS A 8 2.29 11.82 1.88
CA LYS A 8 3.30 11.98 0.81
C LYS A 8 2.58 11.97 -0.55
N GLY A 9 2.53 13.14 -1.18
CA GLY A 9 1.78 13.34 -2.43
C GLY A 9 0.28 13.06 -2.25
N ILE A 10 -0.24 12.07 -2.96
CA ILE A 10 -1.64 11.64 -2.85
C ILE A 10 -1.86 10.51 -1.83
N PHE A 11 -0.79 9.87 -1.36
CA PHE A 11 -0.86 8.70 -0.47
C PHE A 11 -0.75 9.12 1.00
N GLN A 12 -1.59 8.49 1.83
CA GLN A 12 -1.42 8.52 3.28
C GLN A 12 -0.46 7.40 3.68
N ILE A 13 0.73 7.74 4.15
CA ILE A 13 1.72 6.77 4.60
C ILE A 13 1.49 6.46 6.07
N ILE A 14 1.35 5.17 6.38
CA ILE A 14 1.22 4.64 7.73
C ILE A 14 2.46 3.78 7.99
N ARG A 15 3.40 4.32 8.75
CA ARG A 15 4.63 3.63 9.15
C ARG A 15 4.47 3.01 10.53
N PHE A 16 4.66 1.70 10.59
CA PHE A 16 4.76 0.94 11.81
C PHE A 16 6.23 0.78 12.21
N SER A 17 6.63 1.49 13.26
CA SER A 17 7.95 1.39 13.88
C SER A 17 7.90 0.40 15.06
N GLY A 18 8.42 -0.81 14.82
CA GLY A 18 8.51 -1.91 15.79
C GLY A 18 7.69 -3.16 15.42
N PRO A 19 7.90 -4.27 16.16
CA PRO A 19 7.35 -5.58 15.82
C PRO A 19 5.83 -5.64 15.97
N VAL A 20 5.15 -6.03 14.89
CA VAL A 20 3.69 -6.23 14.89
C VAL A 20 3.37 -7.52 15.64
N LYS A 21 3.24 -7.51 16.97
CA LYS A 21 3.13 -8.75 17.78
C LYS A 21 1.71 -9.26 18.02
N ALA A 22 0.67 -8.49 17.66
CA ALA A 22 -0.70 -8.84 18.01
C ALA A 22 -1.71 -8.48 16.91
N ILE A 23 -2.78 -9.26 16.84
CA ILE A 23 -3.92 -9.07 15.91
C ILE A 23 -4.57 -7.69 16.12
N ALA A 24 -4.64 -7.22 17.37
CA ALA A 24 -5.18 -5.89 17.70
C ALA A 24 -4.52 -4.74 16.91
N GLN A 25 -3.25 -4.90 16.54
CA GLN A 25 -2.50 -3.88 15.78
C GLN A 25 -2.93 -3.86 14.30
N LEU A 26 -3.29 -5.02 13.76
CA LEU A 26 -3.86 -5.13 12.42
C LEU A 26 -5.31 -4.61 12.39
N GLU A 27 -6.07 -4.84 13.46
CA GLU A 27 -7.41 -4.24 13.62
C GLU A 27 -7.33 -2.72 13.70
N GLU A 28 -6.33 -2.18 14.40
CA GLU A 28 -6.09 -0.73 14.45
C GLU A 28 -5.73 -0.16 13.07
N LEU A 29 -4.85 -0.83 12.32
CA LEU A 29 -4.55 -0.49 10.92
C LEU A 29 -5.83 -0.48 10.06
N GLN A 30 -6.65 -1.52 10.18
CA GLN A 30 -7.90 -1.61 9.44
C GLN A 30 -8.86 -0.47 9.80
N ALA A 31 -9.00 -0.14 11.09
CA ALA A 31 -9.83 0.96 11.56
C ALA A 31 -9.34 2.32 11.06
N LEU A 32 -8.02 2.54 11.06
CA LEU A 32 -7.39 3.75 10.50
C LEU A 32 -7.66 3.88 9.01
N ILE A 33 -7.46 2.80 8.24
CA ILE A 33 -7.76 2.75 6.81
C ILE A 33 -9.24 3.12 6.58
N GLU A 34 -10.16 2.52 7.31
CA GLU A 34 -11.59 2.80 7.18
C GLU A 34 -11.96 4.25 7.54
N LEU A 35 -11.28 4.83 8.52
CA LEU A 35 -11.43 6.24 8.87
C LEU A 35 -10.96 7.13 7.72
N TYR A 36 -9.78 6.88 7.15
CA TYR A 36 -9.25 7.64 6.02
C TYR A 36 -10.13 7.51 4.77
N LEU A 37 -10.62 6.30 4.49
CA LEU A 37 -11.58 6.05 3.42
C LEU A 37 -12.87 6.88 3.60
N ARG A 38 -13.37 7.02 4.82
CA ARG A 38 -14.52 7.91 5.13
C ARG A 38 -14.21 9.38 4.94
N HIS A 39 -12.99 9.81 5.19
CA HIS A 39 -12.52 11.18 4.93
C HIS A 39 -12.22 11.46 3.45
N GLY A 40 -12.40 10.48 2.55
CA GLY A 40 -12.10 10.61 1.12
C GLY A 40 -10.62 10.41 0.77
N ARG A 41 -9.79 10.03 1.74
CA ARG A 41 -8.38 9.64 1.51
C ARG A 41 -8.37 8.15 1.15
N VAL A 42 -8.40 7.87 -0.15
CA VAL A 42 -8.50 6.51 -0.69
C VAL A 42 -7.15 5.90 -1.11
N ASN A 43 -6.09 6.70 -1.15
CA ASN A 43 -4.74 6.21 -1.47
C ASN A 43 -3.95 6.06 -0.17
N ILE A 44 -3.57 4.84 0.17
CA ILE A 44 -2.94 4.51 1.45
C ILE A 44 -1.72 3.64 1.19
N ALA A 45 -0.59 4.01 1.78
CA ALA A 45 0.65 3.26 1.73
C ALA A 45 1.02 2.81 3.14
N VAL A 46 1.43 1.56 3.28
CA VAL A 46 1.77 0.99 4.59
C VAL A 46 3.22 0.53 4.61
N ILE A 47 3.97 0.96 5.62
CA ILE A 47 5.36 0.59 5.84
C ILE A 47 5.46 -0.26 7.10
N PHE A 48 6.05 -1.45 6.98
CA PHE A 48 6.30 -2.33 8.12
C PHE A 48 7.80 -2.48 8.36
N THR A 49 8.31 -1.91 9.46
CA THR A 49 9.73 -2.04 9.81
C THR A 49 10.09 -3.41 10.39
N ASP A 50 9.14 -4.08 11.05
CA ASP A 50 9.35 -5.39 11.65
C ASP A 50 8.12 -6.28 11.45
N THR A 51 8.35 -7.35 10.70
CA THR A 51 7.32 -8.23 10.14
C THR A 51 7.37 -9.62 10.75
N SER A 52 8.09 -9.80 11.87
CA SER A 52 8.37 -11.11 12.46
C SER A 52 7.12 -11.90 12.91
N TYR A 53 5.94 -11.27 12.89
CA TYR A 53 4.66 -11.90 13.21
C TYR A 53 3.59 -11.77 12.09
N LEU A 54 3.96 -11.23 10.92
CA LEU A 54 3.03 -11.16 9.79
C LEU A 54 2.87 -12.57 9.21
N TYR A 55 1.92 -13.33 9.76
CA TYR A 55 1.50 -14.63 9.24
C TYR A 55 0.31 -14.48 8.27
N SER A 56 -0.25 -15.60 7.81
CA SER A 56 -1.42 -15.65 6.91
C SER A 56 -2.60 -14.77 7.34
N GLY A 57 -2.82 -14.61 8.66
CA GLY A 57 -3.85 -13.72 9.20
C GLY A 57 -3.66 -12.24 8.88
N ALA A 58 -2.42 -11.75 8.90
CA ALA A 58 -2.13 -10.35 8.59
C ALA A 58 -2.35 -10.05 7.11
N ILE A 59 -2.00 -11.00 6.26
CA ILE A 59 -2.23 -10.88 4.83
C ILE A 59 -3.73 -10.88 4.52
N ALA A 60 -4.52 -11.72 5.21
CA ALA A 60 -5.98 -11.68 5.05
C ALA A 60 -6.57 -10.31 5.42
N VAL A 61 -6.04 -9.64 6.45
CA VAL A 61 -6.44 -8.27 6.82
C VAL A 61 -6.00 -7.28 5.75
N LEU A 62 -4.77 -7.37 5.22
CA LEU A 62 -4.29 -6.52 4.13
C LEU A 62 -5.15 -6.65 2.87
N VAL A 63 -5.50 -7.88 2.47
CA VAL A 63 -6.38 -8.13 1.32
C VAL A 63 -7.78 -7.58 1.56
N GLN A 64 -8.33 -7.69 2.77
CA GLN A 64 -9.61 -7.06 3.11
C GLN A 64 -9.54 -5.54 3.04
N CYS A 65 -8.47 -4.93 3.55
CA CYS A 65 -8.26 -3.49 3.48
C CYS A 65 -8.11 -3.02 2.03
N TYR A 66 -7.38 -3.78 1.21
CA TYR A 66 -7.25 -3.53 -0.22
C TYR A 66 -8.61 -3.55 -0.91
N LYS A 67 -9.44 -4.58 -0.66
CA LYS A 67 -10.80 -4.65 -1.23
C LYS A 67 -11.64 -3.42 -0.86
N LYS A 68 -11.71 -3.08 0.43
CA LYS A 68 -12.44 -1.89 0.91
C LYS A 68 -11.95 -0.59 0.27
N THR A 69 -10.63 -0.49 0.10
CA THR A 69 -9.99 0.68 -0.52
C THR A 69 -10.30 0.75 -2.02
N SER A 70 -10.21 -0.38 -2.72
CA SER A 70 -10.52 -0.51 -4.14
C SER A 70 -12.01 -0.27 -4.42
N GLU A 71 -12.92 -0.69 -3.54
CA GLU A 71 -14.36 -0.39 -3.64
C GLU A 71 -14.67 1.12 -3.60
N LYS A 72 -13.79 1.91 -2.97
CA LYS A 72 -13.86 3.37 -2.94
C LYS A 72 -13.11 4.05 -4.09
N GLY A 73 -12.55 3.27 -5.02
CA GLY A 73 -11.71 3.77 -6.12
C GLY A 73 -10.29 4.15 -5.69
N GLY A 74 -9.85 3.66 -4.52
CA GLY A 74 -8.53 3.91 -3.96
C GLY A 74 -7.48 2.87 -4.33
N ARG A 75 -6.28 3.05 -3.75
CA ARG A 75 -5.17 2.10 -3.85
C ARG A 75 -4.53 1.89 -2.50
N LEU A 76 -4.36 0.62 -2.13
CA LEU A 76 -3.56 0.21 -0.98
C LEU A 76 -2.24 -0.35 -1.49
N CYS A 77 -1.12 0.19 -1.02
CA CYS A 77 0.21 -0.23 -1.43
C CYS A 77 1.08 -0.54 -0.21
N ILE A 78 2.04 -1.46 -0.37
CA ILE A 78 3.03 -1.79 0.65
C ILE A 78 4.36 -1.15 0.25
N VAL A 79 5.03 -0.51 1.20
CA VAL A 79 6.27 0.22 0.95
C VAL A 79 7.35 -0.28 1.88
N GLU A 80 8.56 -0.48 1.34
CA GLU A 80 9.72 -1.00 2.07
C GLU A 80 9.41 -2.30 2.87
N PRO A 81 8.82 -3.35 2.25
CA PRO A 81 8.64 -4.62 2.98
C PRO A 81 10.00 -5.26 3.27
N ASN A 82 10.15 -5.82 4.48
CA ASN A 82 11.33 -6.62 4.80
C ASN A 82 11.34 -7.94 3.98
N ARG A 83 12.51 -8.56 3.84
CA ARG A 83 12.73 -9.77 3.03
C ARG A 83 11.75 -10.90 3.38
N ASP A 84 11.48 -11.11 4.66
CA ASP A 84 10.54 -12.12 5.14
C ASP A 84 9.10 -11.82 4.69
N LEU A 85 8.67 -10.56 4.80
CA LEU A 85 7.34 -10.14 4.33
C LEU A 85 7.23 -10.24 2.81
N LEU A 86 8.26 -9.81 2.08
CA LEU A 86 8.29 -9.92 0.62
C LEU A 86 8.13 -11.38 0.19
N ALA A 87 8.90 -12.30 0.79
CA ALA A 87 8.80 -13.73 0.49
C ALA A 87 7.40 -14.30 0.76
N LEU A 88 6.74 -13.86 1.86
CA LEU A 88 5.37 -14.28 2.17
C LEU A 88 4.34 -13.71 1.18
N LEU A 89 4.50 -12.45 0.78
CA LEU A 89 3.66 -11.81 -0.22
C LEU A 89 3.77 -12.54 -1.57
N GLU A 90 5.00 -12.83 -2.01
CA GLU A 90 5.28 -13.58 -3.24
C GLU A 90 4.70 -15.00 -3.20
N GLN A 91 4.89 -15.72 -2.08
CA GLN A 91 4.32 -17.07 -1.91
C GLN A 91 2.79 -17.08 -2.04
N MET A 92 2.12 -16.02 -1.60
CA MET A 92 0.66 -15.93 -1.65
C MET A 92 0.14 -15.17 -2.88
N ASN A 93 1.02 -14.83 -3.83
CA ASN A 93 0.70 -14.09 -5.05
C ASN A 93 -0.02 -12.74 -4.78
N ILE A 94 0.23 -12.16 -3.61
CA ILE A 94 -0.26 -10.83 -3.22
C ILE A 94 0.30 -9.70 -4.08
N PRO A 95 1.56 -9.71 -4.55
CA PRO A 95 2.06 -8.60 -5.38
C PRO A 95 1.35 -8.49 -6.74
N SER A 96 0.53 -9.48 -7.15
CA SER A 96 -0.37 -9.33 -8.30
C SER A 96 -1.65 -8.57 -8.01
N VAL A 97 -2.00 -8.35 -6.74
CA VAL A 97 -3.22 -7.60 -6.34
C VAL A 97 -2.91 -6.32 -5.58
N ILE A 98 -1.83 -6.27 -4.81
CA ILE A 98 -1.40 -5.11 -4.02
C ILE A 98 -0.06 -4.65 -4.56
N ASP A 99 0.05 -3.38 -4.93
CA ASP A 99 1.31 -2.79 -5.35
C ASP A 99 2.31 -2.80 -4.19
N VAL A 100 3.52 -3.27 -4.47
CA VAL A 100 4.63 -3.30 -3.53
C VAL A 100 5.75 -2.43 -4.08
N PHE A 101 6.21 -1.48 -3.28
CA PHE A 101 7.27 -0.55 -3.63
C PHE A 101 8.47 -0.75 -2.70
N ASP A 102 9.67 -0.74 -3.25
CA ASP A 102 10.91 -0.86 -2.47
C ASP A 102 11.21 0.37 -1.61
N SER A 103 10.60 1.53 -1.89
CA SER A 103 10.88 2.78 -1.19
C SER A 103 9.71 3.76 -1.29
N GLU A 104 9.59 4.64 -0.31
CA GLU A 104 8.59 5.73 -0.31
C GLU A 104 8.74 6.68 -1.49
N ASP A 105 9.93 6.74 -2.09
CA ASP A 105 10.24 7.55 -3.27
C ASP A 105 9.75 6.93 -4.57
N ALA A 106 9.54 5.60 -4.59
CA ALA A 106 8.94 4.91 -5.72
C ALA A 106 7.42 5.07 -5.76
N LEU A 107 6.80 5.62 -4.71
CA LEU A 107 5.38 5.92 -4.71
C LEU A 107 5.07 6.97 -5.80
N PRO A 108 4.04 6.75 -6.62
CA PRO A 108 3.69 7.69 -7.66
C PRO A 108 3.21 8.99 -7.03
N THR A 109 4.05 10.01 -7.10
CA THR A 109 3.64 11.39 -6.83
C THR A 109 2.95 11.88 -8.09
N PHE A 110 1.66 11.55 -8.24
CA PHE A 110 0.86 12.21 -9.25
C PHE A 110 0.74 13.68 -8.86
N GLU A 111 1.68 14.49 -9.35
CA GLU A 111 1.46 15.91 -9.51
C GLU A 111 0.18 16.05 -10.34
N ARG A 112 -0.75 16.85 -9.84
CA ARG A 112 -2.08 17.00 -10.43
C ARG A 112 -1.93 17.72 -11.77
N GLY A 113 -1.59 16.98 -12.83
CA GLY A 113 -1.46 17.49 -14.19
C GLY A 113 -0.39 16.80 -15.02
N ASP A 114 -0.64 15.59 -15.49
CA ASP A 114 -0.08 15.13 -16.76
C ASP A 114 -1.08 14.22 -17.46
N THR A 115 -2.08 14.85 -18.07
CA THR A 115 -2.69 14.32 -19.29
C THR A 115 -1.71 14.57 -20.43
N SER A 116 -0.66 13.75 -20.50
CA SER A 116 0.15 13.63 -21.71
C SER A 116 0.01 12.22 -22.22
N THR A 117 -1.08 12.04 -22.98
CA THR A 117 -1.21 11.02 -23.99
C THR A 117 -0.04 11.21 -24.95
N GLU A 118 1.08 10.51 -24.75
CA GLU A 118 2.00 10.28 -25.87
C GLU A 118 1.54 9.02 -26.60
N ASP A 119 0.47 9.24 -27.36
CA ASP A 119 0.16 8.48 -28.55
C ASP A 119 1.32 8.65 -29.53
N LYS A 120 2.14 7.60 -29.70
CA LYS A 120 2.92 7.41 -30.92
C LYS A 120 2.43 6.14 -31.63
N VAL A 121 1.23 6.22 -32.18
CA VAL A 121 1.01 5.73 -33.54
C VAL A 121 1.61 6.74 -34.51
N LYS A 122 2.63 6.30 -35.26
CA LYS A 122 2.88 6.61 -36.68
C LYS A 122 4.19 5.92 -37.06
N ASP A 123 4.16 4.85 -37.83
CA ASP A 123 3.84 4.76 -39.27
C ASP A 123 5.16 4.42 -39.95
N SER A 124 5.22 3.21 -40.51
CA SER A 124 6.21 2.88 -41.55
C SER A 124 6.12 3.93 -42.66
N PRO A 125 7.26 4.34 -43.22
CA PRO A 125 7.32 4.23 -44.67
C PRO A 125 8.68 3.74 -45.18
N ASP A 126 8.56 2.95 -46.25
CA ASP A 126 9.55 2.52 -47.26
C ASP A 126 10.67 1.56 -46.85
#